data_AF-A0A6T8S9D1-F1
#
_entry.id   AF-A0A6T8S9D1-F1
#
_cell.length_a   1.000
_cell.length_b   1.000
_cell.length_c   1.000
_cell.angle_alpha   90.00
_cell.angle_beta   90.00
_cell.angle_gamma   90.00
#
_symmetry.space_group_name_H-M   'P 1'
#
loop_
_entity.id
_entity.type
_entity.pdbx_description
1 polymer ?
#
loop_
_entity_poly.entity_id
_entity_poly.type
_entity_poly.pdbx_seq_one_letter_code
_entity_poly.pdbx_strand_id
1 'polypeptide(L)'
;MLTNAFGLAQGLVPLAARALPAALQACNTQWVRWHGNHGHGHHHTKEFKEALEEAPEKFKGEARKRLRDFAKLPWEVSMTPEEAAKVMGSFLGLPNLEPNTVLALDVDQVHAILDATTNKGDKTLEKALFSYADGITTKFFGEEVYYRGIVEYSNVCQNDCGYCGIRKHMHDVKRYTMPVSEVVEVAKWAFENKLGNLMLQAGELRTEARNKYIEEMVRAVREATVRMHMEQKGMDASGPLPAKDQELGLCVSLSAGELPRETYQRWFDAGARRYLLRIESSNPELYAALHPSDMSWQHRVDCLRALREVGYMIGTGIMVGLPGQTLRDLAGDILFFREIGANMIGMGPYITEAGTPVADMWERLYGKEDKKEHMKRMFDLTTRMNSLARITLGNANISATTALQAIDPMGREIALRRGSNVLMPILTPTKYREHYQLYEGKPCITDTADECRKCLNARITMIGKKVKDSVWGDPPNFRNPAVGVTVPHSTTTSAIPSATRNYSSWALPAARHYATAAAPSPSPRAAKPLAAGPAKGSDVPRTNIGVFGCMNAGKR
;
A
#
# COMPACT_ATOMS: atom_id res chain seq x y z
N MET A 1 -32.26 -10.02 60.67
CA MET A 1 -32.34 -9.19 61.89
C MET A 1 -30.89 -8.88 62.26
N LEU A 2 -30.41 -7.68 61.89
CA LEU A 2 -30.19 -6.56 62.83
C LEU A 2 -29.14 -6.94 63.90
N THR A 3 -28.04 -6.26 64.16
CA THR A 3 -27.48 -4.95 63.74
C THR A 3 -26.11 -4.80 64.44
N ASN A 4 -25.41 -3.72 64.10
CA ASN A 4 -24.23 -3.11 64.74
C ASN A 4 -22.87 -3.60 64.24
N ALA A 5 -21.89 -2.74 63.93
CA ALA A 5 -21.82 -1.30 63.69
C ALA A 5 -20.37 -1.06 63.29
N PHE A 6 -20.09 -0.51 62.10
CA PHE A 6 -18.89 0.29 61.82
C PHE A 6 -19.15 1.04 60.51
N GLY A 7 -19.66 2.27 60.65
CA GLY A 7 -19.81 3.21 59.55
C GLY A 7 -18.63 4.17 59.55
N LEU A 8 -18.02 4.36 58.37
CA LEU A 8 -17.41 5.59 57.84
C LEU A 8 -16.56 5.23 56.62
N ALA A 9 -17.19 5.18 55.43
CA ALA A 9 -16.56 5.42 54.13
C ALA A 9 -17.61 5.29 53.01
N GLN A 10 -18.50 6.27 52.90
CA GLN A 10 -19.25 6.50 51.66
C GLN A 10 -19.19 7.99 51.31
N GLY A 11 -18.76 8.28 50.08
CA GLY A 11 -18.79 9.59 49.48
C GLY A 11 -17.43 10.02 48.95
N LEU A 12 -17.10 9.65 47.70
CA LEU A 12 -16.35 10.44 46.71
C LEU A 12 -15.76 9.61 45.55
N VAL A 13 -16.56 8.79 44.85
CA VAL A 13 -16.27 8.42 43.45
C VAL A 13 -17.63 8.08 42.81
N PRO A 14 -18.28 8.99 42.04
CA PRO A 14 -18.04 9.05 40.59
C PRO A 14 -18.41 10.40 39.93
N LEU A 15 -17.45 11.18 39.46
CA LEU A 15 -17.71 12.29 38.51
C LEU A 15 -16.59 12.48 37.45
N ALA A 16 -15.43 11.84 37.61
CA ALA A 16 -14.32 11.95 36.66
C ALA A 16 -14.41 10.98 35.45
N ALA A 17 -15.27 9.96 35.50
CA ALA A 17 -15.33 8.92 34.46
C ALA A 17 -16.27 9.24 33.26
N ARG A 18 -17.04 10.34 33.32
CA ARG A 18 -17.97 10.74 32.23
C ARG A 18 -17.56 12.03 31.49
N ALA A 19 -16.62 12.82 32.02
CA ALA A 19 -16.20 14.09 31.41
C ALA A 19 -15.07 13.94 30.38
N LEU A 20 -14.26 12.87 30.46
CA LEU A 20 -13.12 12.65 29.58
C LEU A 20 -13.50 12.39 28.10
N PRO A 21 -14.57 11.62 27.79
CA PRO A 21 -15.00 11.44 26.40
C PRO A 21 -15.64 12.70 25.81
N ALA A 22 -16.41 13.45 26.61
CA ALA A 22 -17.20 14.59 26.12
C ALA A 22 -16.35 15.80 25.72
N ALA A 23 -15.25 16.08 26.44
CA ALA A 23 -14.33 17.17 26.11
C ALA A 23 -13.50 16.88 24.84
N LEU A 24 -13.11 15.61 24.63
CA LEU A 24 -12.45 15.16 23.40
C LEU A 24 -13.42 15.15 22.20
N GLN A 25 -14.70 14.81 22.43
CA GLN A 25 -15.75 14.88 21.40
C GLN A 25 -16.14 16.32 21.05
N ALA A 26 -16.16 17.23 22.03
CA ALA A 26 -16.43 18.65 21.82
C ALA A 26 -15.31 19.34 21.02
N CYS A 27 -14.03 19.04 21.32
CA CYS A 27 -12.90 19.48 20.50
C CYS A 27 -13.01 18.95 19.06
N ASN A 28 -13.40 17.68 18.88
CA ASN A 28 -13.56 17.09 17.55
C ASN A 28 -14.72 17.72 16.73
N THR A 29 -15.79 18.17 17.40
CA THR A 29 -16.98 18.71 16.75
C THR A 29 -16.81 20.20 16.38
N GLN A 30 -16.07 20.97 17.18
CA GLN A 30 -15.71 22.35 16.83
C GLN A 30 -14.60 22.40 15.76
N TRP A 31 -13.64 21.47 15.78
CA TRP A 31 -12.57 21.39 14.78
C TRP A 31 -13.08 21.08 13.37
N VAL A 32 -14.07 20.17 13.24
CA VAL A 32 -14.70 19.84 11.94
C VAL A 32 -15.62 20.95 11.43
N ARG A 33 -16.25 21.75 12.30
CA ARG A 33 -17.14 22.85 11.89
C ARG A 33 -16.38 24.08 11.37
N TRP A 34 -15.11 24.27 11.74
CA TRP A 34 -14.36 25.48 11.42
C TRP A 34 -13.52 25.38 10.13
N HIS A 35 -13.14 24.16 9.71
CA HIS A 35 -12.28 23.92 8.53
C HIS A 35 -13.00 23.94 7.16
N GLY A 36 -14.22 24.48 7.11
CA GLY A 36 -14.97 24.60 5.85
C GLY A 36 -14.50 25.70 4.90
N ASN A 37 -13.58 26.61 5.26
CA ASN A 37 -13.40 27.82 4.44
C ASN A 37 -12.02 28.50 4.31
N HIS A 38 -10.93 28.05 4.93
CA HIS A 38 -9.65 28.77 4.79
C HIS A 38 -8.46 27.81 4.66
N GLY A 39 -7.85 27.80 3.46
CA GLY A 39 -6.58 27.14 3.21
C GLY A 39 -5.44 28.10 3.53
N HIS A 40 -4.58 27.73 4.49
CA HIS A 40 -3.15 28.08 4.57
C HIS A 40 -2.53 27.33 5.77
N GLY A 41 -1.63 26.39 5.49
CA GLY A 41 -0.98 25.49 6.46
C GLY A 41 0.02 26.13 7.43
N HIS A 42 -0.01 27.45 7.62
CA HIS A 42 0.81 28.15 8.64
C HIS A 42 0.00 28.63 9.85
N HIS A 43 -1.34 28.63 9.79
CA HIS A 43 -2.18 29.12 10.89
C HIS A 43 -2.44 28.09 12.01
N HIS A 44 -2.24 26.80 11.75
CA HIS A 44 -2.59 25.73 12.70
C HIS A 44 -1.77 25.72 14.00
N THR A 45 -0.59 26.35 14.02
CA THR A 45 0.23 26.44 15.24
C THR A 45 -0.19 27.56 16.18
N LYS A 46 -0.97 28.55 15.72
CA LYS A 46 -1.36 29.70 16.55
C LYS A 46 -2.61 29.40 17.37
N GLU A 47 -3.66 28.89 16.74
CA GLU A 47 -4.95 28.58 17.39
C GLU A 47 -4.83 27.44 18.42
N PHE A 48 -3.97 26.45 18.16
CA PHE A 48 -3.70 25.39 19.12
C PHE A 48 -2.82 25.84 20.30
N LYS A 49 -1.95 26.85 20.09
CA LYS A 49 -1.18 27.48 21.17
C LYS A 49 -2.07 28.31 22.08
N GLU A 50 -3.02 29.06 21.50
CA GLU A 50 -4.02 29.85 22.23
C GLU A 50 -4.92 28.93 23.08
N ALA A 51 -5.42 27.83 22.52
CA ALA A 51 -6.19 26.82 23.27
C ALA A 51 -5.37 26.13 24.40
N LEU A 52 -4.04 26.07 24.28
CA LEU A 52 -3.16 25.54 25.33
C LEU A 52 -2.96 26.49 26.50
N GLU A 53 -3.03 27.80 26.26
CA GLU A 53 -2.94 28.80 27.31
C GLU A 53 -4.19 28.78 28.21
N GLU A 54 -5.34 28.45 27.62
CA GLU A 54 -6.65 28.33 28.31
C GLU A 54 -6.87 26.98 29.02
N ALA A 55 -6.06 25.95 28.73
CA ALA A 55 -6.21 24.63 29.35
C ALA A 55 -5.83 24.63 30.86
N PRO A 56 -6.45 23.81 31.73
CA PRO A 56 -6.04 23.71 33.13
C PRO A 56 -4.57 23.25 33.28
N GLU A 57 -3.81 23.83 34.23
CA GLU A 57 -2.35 23.60 34.36
C GLU A 57 -1.93 22.13 34.41
N LYS A 58 -2.74 21.27 35.03
CA LYS A 58 -2.49 19.82 35.08
C LYS A 58 -2.43 19.13 33.71
N PHE A 59 -3.04 19.73 32.68
CA PHE A 59 -3.05 19.24 31.31
C PHE A 59 -2.06 19.97 30.40
N LYS A 60 -1.58 21.16 30.78
CA LYS A 60 -0.60 21.92 29.99
C LYS A 60 0.73 21.17 29.86
N GLY A 61 1.16 20.44 30.89
CA GLY A 61 2.39 19.63 30.83
C GLY A 61 2.33 18.53 29.76
N GLU A 62 1.24 17.75 29.75
CA GLU A 62 1.03 16.67 28.78
C GLU A 62 0.71 17.23 27.38
N ALA A 63 -0.06 18.31 27.29
CA ALA A 63 -0.36 19.00 26.05
C ALA A 63 0.88 19.66 25.43
N ARG A 64 1.76 20.30 26.22
CA ARG A 64 3.06 20.86 25.76
C ARG A 64 4.05 19.77 25.35
N LYS A 65 4.02 18.61 25.99
CA LYS A 65 4.81 17.44 25.58
C LYS A 65 4.29 16.91 24.25
N ARG A 66 2.98 16.67 24.13
CA ARG A 66 2.33 16.26 22.88
C ARG A 66 2.54 17.27 21.76
N LEU A 67 2.54 18.58 22.03
CA LEU A 67 2.84 19.66 21.07
C LEU A 67 4.30 19.68 20.62
N ARG A 68 5.25 19.44 21.53
CA ARG A 68 6.67 19.31 21.18
C ARG A 68 6.92 18.06 20.34
N ASP A 69 6.22 16.97 20.65
CA ASP A 69 6.22 15.75 19.85
C ASP A 69 5.48 15.99 18.50
N PHE A 70 4.46 16.86 18.48
CA PHE A 70 3.76 17.37 17.28
C PHE A 70 4.56 18.41 16.48
N ALA A 71 5.64 18.97 17.03
CA ALA A 71 6.54 19.88 16.32
C ALA A 71 7.70 19.14 15.65
N LYS A 72 7.74 17.81 15.76
CA LYS A 72 8.64 16.91 15.04
C LYS A 72 7.82 15.76 14.47
N LEU A 73 6.84 16.11 13.65
CA LEU A 73 5.98 15.10 13.04
C LEU A 73 6.86 14.22 12.14
N PRO A 74 6.71 12.89 12.15
CA PRO A 74 7.59 11.97 11.42
C PRO A 74 7.57 12.15 9.88
N TRP A 75 6.69 13.02 9.38
CA TRP A 75 6.50 13.39 7.99
C TRP A 75 6.96 14.82 7.65
N GLU A 76 7.53 15.57 8.60
CA GLU A 76 8.11 16.87 8.30
C GLU A 76 9.23 16.72 7.27
N VAL A 77 9.01 17.33 6.13
CA VAL A 77 10.03 17.55 5.11
C VAL A 77 10.94 18.66 5.65
N SER A 78 12.16 18.27 6.04
CA SER A 78 13.02 19.12 6.86
C SER A 78 13.92 20.07 6.08
N MET A 79 13.81 20.10 4.75
CA MET A 79 14.64 20.94 3.86
C MET A 79 13.74 21.66 2.85
N THR A 80 14.11 22.89 2.47
CA THR A 80 13.46 23.55 1.34
C THR A 80 13.80 22.83 0.03
N PRO A 81 13.03 23.04 -1.06
CA PRO A 81 13.37 22.49 -2.37
C PRO A 81 14.80 22.83 -2.83
N GLU A 82 15.27 24.05 -2.56
CA GLU A 82 16.60 24.54 -2.94
C GLU A 82 17.71 23.85 -2.13
N GLU A 83 17.52 23.70 -0.82
CA GLU A 83 18.47 22.98 0.04
C GLU A 83 18.57 21.51 -0.36
N ALA A 84 17.42 20.87 -0.60
CA ALA A 84 17.36 19.48 -1.04
C ALA A 84 18.07 19.30 -2.39
N ALA A 85 17.81 20.20 -3.35
CA ALA A 85 18.46 20.19 -4.66
C ALA A 85 19.97 20.39 -4.56
N LYS A 86 20.44 21.28 -3.68
CA LYS A 86 21.88 21.48 -3.43
C LYS A 86 22.56 20.23 -2.89
N VAL A 87 21.96 19.55 -1.91
CA VAL A 87 22.51 18.31 -1.34
C VAL A 87 22.51 17.18 -2.37
N MET A 88 21.38 16.97 -3.06
CA MET A 88 21.27 15.95 -4.12
C MET A 88 22.24 16.24 -5.26
N GLY A 89 22.33 17.50 -5.68
CA GLY A 89 23.24 17.96 -6.72
C GLY A 89 24.70 17.75 -6.35
N SER A 90 25.10 18.10 -5.13
CA SER A 90 26.46 17.83 -4.63
C SER A 90 26.79 16.35 -4.60
N PHE A 91 25.84 15.48 -4.23
CA PHE A 91 26.06 14.03 -4.19
C PHE A 91 26.18 13.43 -5.60
N LEU A 92 25.40 13.94 -6.56
CA LEU A 92 25.31 13.42 -7.92
C LEU A 92 26.27 14.11 -8.92
N GLY A 93 27.09 15.05 -8.47
CA GLY A 93 27.98 15.83 -9.36
C GLY A 93 27.24 16.82 -10.26
N LEU A 94 26.09 17.33 -9.80
CA LEU A 94 25.25 18.33 -10.46
C LEU A 94 25.20 19.63 -9.62
N PRO A 95 26.22 20.50 -9.66
CA PRO A 95 26.33 21.64 -8.75
C PRO A 95 25.21 22.69 -8.89
N ASN A 96 24.56 22.75 -10.06
CA ASN A 96 23.46 23.67 -10.36
C ASN A 96 22.15 22.89 -10.60
N LEU A 97 21.86 21.88 -9.78
CA LEU A 97 20.64 21.12 -9.90
C LEU A 97 19.43 22.00 -9.55
N GLU A 98 18.56 22.24 -10.55
CA GLU A 98 17.30 22.95 -10.34
C GLU A 98 16.34 22.13 -9.44
N PRO A 99 15.69 22.76 -8.45
CA PRO A 99 14.75 22.09 -7.57
C PRO A 99 13.61 21.38 -8.32
N ASN A 100 13.13 20.27 -7.75
CA ASN A 100 11.96 19.54 -8.25
C ASN A 100 12.11 19.06 -9.70
N THR A 101 13.34 18.81 -10.14
CA THR A 101 13.67 18.29 -11.47
C THR A 101 13.68 16.77 -11.44
N VAL A 102 13.02 16.15 -12.42
CA VAL A 102 13.06 14.69 -12.59
C VAL A 102 14.47 14.30 -13.04
N LEU A 103 15.04 13.26 -12.45
CA LEU A 103 16.41 12.84 -12.72
C LEU A 103 16.42 11.51 -13.46
N ALA A 104 17.12 11.44 -14.58
CA ALA A 104 17.33 10.20 -15.31
C ALA A 104 18.46 9.39 -14.64
N LEU A 105 18.23 8.89 -13.43
CA LEU A 105 19.22 8.13 -12.67
C LEU A 105 19.52 6.77 -13.31
N ASP A 106 20.78 6.35 -13.29
CA ASP A 106 21.18 4.98 -13.63
C ASP A 106 21.19 4.06 -12.40
N VAL A 107 21.45 2.77 -12.63
CA VAL A 107 21.45 1.75 -11.56
C VAL A 107 22.52 2.03 -10.50
N ASP A 108 23.69 2.53 -10.88
CA ASP A 108 24.80 2.75 -9.96
C ASP A 108 24.55 3.99 -9.09
N GLN A 109 23.93 5.03 -9.64
CA GLN A 109 23.50 6.22 -8.90
C GLN A 109 22.38 5.90 -7.90
N VAL A 110 21.36 5.15 -8.32
CA VAL A 110 20.30 4.70 -7.41
C VAL A 110 20.89 3.83 -6.28
N HIS A 111 21.77 2.89 -6.63
CA HIS A 111 22.47 2.06 -5.65
C HIS A 111 23.32 2.90 -4.68
N ALA A 112 24.07 3.90 -5.18
CA ALA A 112 24.90 4.76 -4.35
C ALA A 112 24.08 5.57 -3.34
N ILE A 113 22.92 6.10 -3.75
CA ILE A 113 21.98 6.78 -2.83
C ILE A 113 21.46 5.81 -1.78
N LEU A 114 21.04 4.60 -2.19
CA LEU A 114 20.56 3.58 -1.27
C LEU A 114 21.63 3.17 -0.25
N ASP A 115 22.85 2.92 -0.70
CA ASP A 115 23.99 2.55 0.16
C ASP A 115 24.34 3.67 1.15
N ALA A 116 24.43 4.92 0.66
CA ALA A 116 24.72 6.07 1.50
C ALA A 116 23.67 6.29 2.59
N THR A 117 22.38 6.20 2.22
CA THR A 117 21.28 6.48 3.15
C THR A 117 20.89 5.29 4.03
N THR A 118 21.27 4.06 3.66
CA THR A 118 20.93 2.82 4.39
C THR A 118 22.12 2.29 5.18
N ASN A 119 23.22 1.96 4.52
CA ASN A 119 24.37 1.31 5.16
C ASN A 119 25.30 2.33 5.84
N LYS A 120 25.57 3.46 5.16
CA LYS A 120 26.44 4.53 5.71
C LYS A 120 25.70 5.49 6.64
N GLY A 121 24.36 5.44 6.64
CA GLY A 121 23.53 6.21 7.55
C GLY A 121 23.55 7.72 7.32
N ASP A 122 23.80 8.19 6.09
CA ASP A 122 23.81 9.63 5.77
C ASP A 122 22.42 10.24 5.93
N LYS A 123 22.21 10.91 7.07
CA LYS A 123 20.95 11.56 7.44
C LYS A 123 20.69 12.84 6.68
N THR A 124 21.73 13.51 6.20
CA THR A 124 21.56 14.75 5.41
C THR A 124 21.07 14.40 4.03
N LEU A 125 21.69 13.43 3.38
CA LEU A 125 21.25 12.92 2.07
C LEU A 125 19.86 12.29 2.16
N GLU A 126 19.55 11.53 3.22
CA GLU A 126 18.22 10.95 3.43
C GLU A 126 17.12 12.03 3.50
N LYS A 127 17.35 13.09 4.26
CA LYS A 127 16.42 14.23 4.35
C LYS A 127 16.26 14.92 3.00
N ALA A 128 17.35 15.13 2.27
CA ALA A 128 17.33 15.71 0.94
C ALA A 128 16.55 14.84 -0.05
N LEU A 129 16.77 13.52 -0.03
CA LEU A 129 16.05 12.54 -0.86
C LEU A 129 14.54 12.65 -0.67
N PHE A 130 14.07 12.64 0.58
CA PHE A 130 12.64 12.75 0.89
C PHE A 130 12.06 14.11 0.48
N SER A 131 12.77 15.19 0.77
CA SER A 131 12.32 16.55 0.47
C SER A 131 12.25 16.81 -1.03
N TYR A 132 13.24 16.34 -1.77
CA TYR A 132 13.30 16.44 -3.23
C TYR A 132 12.17 15.63 -3.89
N ALA A 133 11.86 14.44 -3.37
CA ALA A 133 10.72 13.64 -3.84
C ALA A 133 9.35 14.28 -3.54
N ASP A 134 9.13 14.85 -2.35
CA ASP A 134 7.87 15.57 -2.03
C ASP A 134 7.71 16.81 -2.92
N GLY A 135 8.80 17.51 -3.23
CA GLY A 135 8.82 18.63 -4.16
C GLY A 135 8.44 18.25 -5.59
N ILE A 136 8.99 17.15 -6.14
CA ILE A 136 8.55 16.62 -7.46
C ILE A 136 7.09 16.16 -7.40
N THR A 137 6.65 15.57 -6.29
CA THR A 137 5.25 15.15 -6.12
C THR A 137 4.32 16.37 -6.17
N THR A 138 4.65 17.43 -5.44
CA THR A 138 3.90 18.69 -5.44
C THR A 138 3.89 19.34 -6.82
N LYS A 139 5.00 19.30 -7.56
CA LYS A 139 5.08 19.82 -8.93
C LYS A 139 4.07 19.17 -9.88
N PHE A 140 3.85 17.87 -9.78
CA PHE A 140 2.96 17.14 -10.71
C PHE A 140 1.54 16.93 -10.22
N PHE A 141 1.34 16.85 -8.90
CA PHE A 141 0.06 16.47 -8.29
C PHE A 141 -0.45 17.52 -7.30
N GLY A 142 0.30 18.59 -7.05
CA GLY A 142 0.00 19.55 -6.00
C GLY A 142 -0.12 18.86 -4.64
N GLU A 143 -1.12 19.27 -3.87
CA GLU A 143 -1.48 18.67 -2.58
C GLU A 143 -2.45 17.49 -2.73
N GLU A 144 -2.75 17.04 -3.95
CA GLU A 144 -3.81 16.08 -4.22
C GLU A 144 -3.38 14.63 -3.98
N VAL A 145 -4.29 13.86 -3.39
CA VAL A 145 -4.16 12.41 -3.18
C VAL A 145 -5.34 11.70 -3.83
N TYR A 146 -5.06 10.68 -4.63
CA TYR A 146 -6.10 9.94 -5.35
C TYR A 146 -6.49 8.66 -4.60
N TYR A 147 -7.79 8.46 -4.41
CA TYR A 147 -8.33 7.23 -3.85
C TYR A 147 -8.62 6.18 -4.91
N ARG A 148 -8.28 4.94 -4.57
CA ARG A 148 -8.63 3.74 -5.33
C ARG A 148 -9.19 2.69 -4.39
N GLY A 149 -10.51 2.61 -4.31
CA GLY A 149 -11.17 1.65 -3.42
C GLY A 149 -10.84 0.23 -3.84
N ILE A 150 -10.22 -0.57 -2.97
CA ILE A 150 -9.84 -1.95 -3.30
C ILE A 150 -10.90 -2.92 -2.82
N VAL A 151 -11.36 -3.78 -3.72
CA VAL A 151 -12.26 -4.90 -3.46
C VAL A 151 -11.52 -6.18 -3.78
N GLU A 152 -11.19 -6.91 -2.73
CA GLU A 152 -10.54 -8.21 -2.80
C GLU A 152 -11.64 -9.25 -3.00
N TYR A 153 -12.08 -9.44 -4.24
CA TYR A 153 -13.31 -10.17 -4.55
C TYR A 153 -13.16 -11.69 -4.45
N SER A 154 -11.94 -12.21 -4.38
CA SER A 154 -11.67 -13.65 -4.26
C SER A 154 -10.27 -13.94 -3.76
N ASN A 155 -10.12 -14.84 -2.79
CA ASN A 155 -8.81 -15.35 -2.35
C ASN A 155 -8.47 -16.73 -2.96
N VAL A 156 -9.28 -17.25 -3.89
CA VAL A 156 -8.96 -18.49 -4.62
C VAL A 156 -7.79 -18.21 -5.57
N CYS A 157 -6.72 -19.00 -5.45
CA CYS A 157 -5.53 -18.88 -6.27
C CYS A 157 -5.02 -20.28 -6.65
N GLN A 158 -4.65 -20.46 -7.93
CA GLN A 158 -4.04 -21.70 -8.41
C GLN A 158 -2.50 -21.67 -8.32
N ASN A 159 -1.92 -20.49 -8.13
CA ASN A 159 -0.47 -20.31 -8.01
C ASN A 159 0.00 -20.61 -6.58
N ASP A 160 1.31 -20.80 -6.44
CA ASP A 160 1.92 -21.22 -5.20
C ASP A 160 3.11 -20.37 -4.77
N CYS A 161 3.03 -19.06 -5.00
CA CYS A 161 4.09 -18.11 -4.66
C CYS A 161 4.52 -18.25 -3.19
N GLY A 162 5.83 -18.39 -2.96
CA GLY A 162 6.39 -18.79 -1.68
C GLY A 162 6.25 -17.75 -0.56
N TYR A 163 5.77 -16.55 -0.86
CA TYR A 163 5.59 -15.43 0.08
C TYR A 163 4.12 -15.14 0.43
N CYS A 164 3.17 -15.77 -0.25
CA CYS A 164 1.79 -15.29 -0.27
C CYS A 164 0.86 -16.15 0.61
N GLY A 165 0.13 -15.52 1.53
CA GLY A 165 -0.82 -16.21 2.42
C GLY A 165 -2.05 -16.81 1.76
N ILE A 166 -2.35 -16.46 0.51
CA ILE A 166 -3.44 -17.08 -0.26
C ILE A 166 -2.96 -18.08 -1.31
N ARG A 167 -1.68 -18.50 -1.27
CA ARG A 167 -1.14 -19.55 -2.15
C ARG A 167 -1.95 -20.86 -2.07
N LYS A 168 -1.92 -21.68 -3.11
CA LYS A 168 -2.80 -22.87 -3.22
C LYS A 168 -2.62 -23.88 -2.07
N HIS A 169 -1.42 -24.01 -1.51
CA HIS A 169 -1.13 -24.94 -0.41
C HIS A 169 -1.40 -24.38 0.99
N MET A 170 -1.97 -23.19 1.12
CA MET A 170 -2.49 -22.70 2.41
C MET A 170 -3.87 -23.32 2.66
N HIS A 171 -3.92 -24.35 3.51
CA HIS A 171 -5.13 -25.14 3.78
C HIS A 171 -6.04 -24.53 4.86
N ASP A 172 -5.48 -23.76 5.79
CA ASP A 172 -6.23 -23.16 6.90
C ASP A 172 -6.99 -21.88 6.51
N VAL A 173 -6.87 -21.45 5.24
CA VAL A 173 -7.52 -20.25 4.71
C VAL A 173 -8.88 -20.61 4.11
N LYS A 174 -9.96 -20.05 4.68
CA LYS A 174 -11.31 -20.17 4.12
C LYS A 174 -11.39 -19.49 2.76
N ARG A 175 -11.67 -20.25 1.71
CA ARG A 175 -11.73 -19.76 0.34
C ARG A 175 -13.09 -19.13 0.00
N TYR A 176 -13.08 -18.05 -0.78
CA TYR A 176 -14.29 -17.36 -1.21
C TYR A 176 -14.15 -16.75 -2.61
N THR A 177 -15.29 -16.51 -3.24
CA THR A 177 -15.45 -15.63 -4.40
C THR A 177 -16.76 -14.89 -4.21
N MET A 178 -16.72 -13.56 -4.30
CA MET A 178 -17.89 -12.70 -4.12
C MET A 178 -18.88 -12.87 -5.29
N PRO A 179 -20.20 -12.82 -5.07
CA PRO A 179 -21.15 -12.64 -6.16
C PRO A 179 -20.93 -11.30 -6.89
N VAL A 180 -21.19 -11.26 -8.20
CA VAL A 180 -21.09 -10.01 -8.99
C VAL A 180 -21.96 -8.91 -8.39
N SER A 181 -23.17 -9.26 -7.95
CA SER A 181 -24.10 -8.32 -7.31
C SER A 181 -23.50 -7.62 -6.10
N GLU A 182 -22.78 -8.34 -5.24
CA GLU A 182 -22.12 -7.73 -4.07
C GLU A 182 -21.00 -6.78 -4.46
N VAL A 183 -20.23 -7.10 -5.51
CA VAL A 183 -19.19 -6.20 -6.03
C VAL A 183 -19.82 -4.93 -6.62
N VAL A 184 -20.96 -5.06 -7.31
CA VAL A 184 -21.72 -3.93 -7.84
C VAL A 184 -22.25 -3.03 -6.72
N GLU A 185 -22.77 -3.57 -5.64
CA GLU A 185 -23.22 -2.76 -4.49
C GLU A 185 -22.06 -1.99 -3.84
N VAL A 186 -20.88 -2.61 -3.71
CA VAL A 186 -19.68 -1.89 -3.26
C VAL A 186 -19.27 -0.79 -4.23
N ALA A 187 -19.40 -1.02 -5.54
CA ALA A 187 -19.10 -0.02 -6.57
C ALA A 187 -20.06 1.17 -6.52
N LYS A 188 -21.36 0.93 -6.36
CA LYS A 188 -22.36 2.00 -6.19
C LYS A 188 -22.03 2.86 -4.96
N TRP A 189 -21.77 2.21 -3.82
CA TRP A 189 -21.36 2.89 -2.60
C TRP A 189 -20.08 3.72 -2.81
N ALA A 190 -19.07 3.17 -3.50
CA ALA A 190 -17.83 3.89 -3.79
C ALA A 190 -18.06 5.14 -4.65
N PHE A 191 -18.95 5.04 -5.65
CA PHE A 191 -19.33 6.15 -6.52
C PHE A 191 -20.08 7.26 -5.76
N GLU A 192 -21.07 6.89 -4.95
CA GLU A 192 -21.80 7.83 -4.06
C GLU A 192 -20.85 8.53 -3.09
N ASN A 193 -19.84 7.78 -2.62
CA ASN A 193 -18.76 8.27 -1.79
C ASN A 193 -17.62 8.94 -2.57
N LYS A 194 -17.87 9.40 -3.79
CA LYS A 194 -16.95 10.29 -4.53
C LYS A 194 -15.56 9.68 -4.77
N LEU A 195 -15.42 8.36 -4.73
CA LEU A 195 -14.24 7.71 -5.32
C LEU A 195 -14.40 7.79 -6.84
N GLY A 196 -13.30 7.90 -7.58
CA GLY A 196 -13.32 7.80 -9.04
C GLY A 196 -12.70 6.51 -9.57
N ASN A 197 -12.20 5.62 -8.69
CA ASN A 197 -11.62 4.35 -9.10
C ASN A 197 -11.96 3.21 -8.12
N LEU A 198 -12.22 2.04 -8.70
CA LEU A 198 -12.37 0.77 -8.01
C LEU A 198 -11.29 -0.20 -8.52
N MET A 199 -10.48 -0.73 -7.61
CA MET A 199 -9.52 -1.81 -7.87
C MET A 199 -10.14 -3.14 -7.49
N LEU A 200 -10.31 -4.03 -8.47
CA LEU A 200 -10.81 -5.39 -8.27
C LEU A 200 -9.61 -6.34 -8.25
N GLN A 201 -9.34 -6.92 -7.08
CA GLN A 201 -8.19 -7.78 -6.86
C GLN A 201 -8.60 -9.19 -6.44
N ALA A 202 -7.88 -10.20 -6.94
CA ALA A 202 -8.05 -11.57 -6.48
C ALA A 202 -6.76 -12.39 -6.62
N GLY A 203 -6.77 -13.57 -5.99
CA GLY A 203 -5.90 -14.66 -6.39
C GLY A 203 -6.11 -15.06 -7.85
N GLU A 204 -5.09 -15.64 -8.45
CA GLU A 204 -5.07 -15.96 -9.88
C GLU A 204 -5.74 -17.30 -10.16
N LEU A 205 -6.69 -17.33 -11.09
CA LEU A 205 -7.34 -18.56 -11.55
C LEU A 205 -7.59 -18.47 -13.06
N ARG A 206 -6.79 -19.20 -13.84
CA ARG A 206 -6.71 -19.13 -15.30
C ARG A 206 -7.74 -20.05 -15.98
N THR A 207 -9.01 -19.95 -15.58
CA THR A 207 -10.12 -20.74 -16.16
C THR A 207 -11.07 -19.85 -16.95
N GLU A 208 -11.67 -20.38 -18.02
CA GLU A 208 -12.63 -19.59 -18.81
C GLU A 208 -13.85 -19.17 -17.99
N ALA A 209 -14.30 -19.99 -17.03
CA ALA A 209 -15.36 -19.63 -16.10
C ALA A 209 -14.99 -18.40 -15.25
N ARG A 210 -13.75 -18.34 -14.73
CA ARG A 210 -13.24 -17.15 -14.03
C ARG A 210 -13.14 -15.94 -14.95
N ASN A 211 -12.68 -16.14 -16.19
CA ASN A 211 -12.53 -15.05 -17.15
C ASN A 211 -13.88 -14.42 -17.51
N LYS A 212 -14.92 -15.24 -17.74
CA LYS A 212 -16.30 -14.77 -17.96
C LYS A 212 -16.87 -14.05 -16.75
N TYR A 213 -16.66 -14.59 -15.54
CA TYR A 213 -17.08 -13.93 -14.30
C TYR A 213 -16.44 -12.54 -14.14
N ILE A 214 -15.14 -12.38 -14.41
CA ILE A 214 -14.46 -11.08 -14.34
C ILE A 214 -15.01 -10.14 -15.42
N GLU A 215 -15.22 -10.63 -16.64
CA GLU A 215 -15.79 -9.85 -17.74
C GLU A 215 -17.19 -9.32 -17.39
N GLU A 216 -18.07 -10.18 -16.87
CA GLU A 216 -19.42 -9.83 -16.39
C GLU A 216 -19.34 -8.81 -15.25
N MET A 217 -18.48 -9.05 -14.26
CA MET A 217 -18.28 -8.15 -13.12
C MET A 217 -17.86 -6.75 -13.56
N VAL A 218 -16.88 -6.64 -14.46
CA VAL A 218 -16.41 -5.36 -14.99
C VAL A 218 -17.55 -4.63 -15.71
N ARG A 219 -18.28 -5.34 -16.58
CA ARG A 219 -19.40 -4.78 -17.34
C ARG A 219 -20.50 -4.26 -16.40
N ALA A 220 -20.89 -5.05 -15.41
CA ALA A 220 -21.94 -4.69 -14.46
C ALA A 220 -21.54 -3.49 -13.58
N VAL A 221 -20.29 -3.44 -13.10
CA VAL A 221 -19.77 -2.29 -12.33
C VAL A 221 -19.77 -1.02 -13.18
N ARG A 222 -19.28 -1.11 -14.43
CA ARG A 222 -19.24 0.04 -15.35
C ARG A 222 -20.65 0.52 -15.67
N GLU A 223 -21.56 -0.37 -16.03
CA GLU A 223 -22.95 -0.02 -16.34
C GLU A 223 -23.62 0.68 -15.16
N ALA A 224 -23.60 0.07 -13.97
CA ALA A 224 -24.27 0.63 -12.80
C ALA A 224 -23.75 2.03 -12.47
N THR A 225 -22.42 2.21 -12.41
CA THR A 225 -21.83 3.49 -12.01
C THR A 225 -21.90 4.55 -13.11
N VAL A 226 -21.91 4.17 -14.39
CA VAL A 226 -22.13 5.13 -15.50
C VAL A 226 -23.56 5.64 -15.46
N ARG A 227 -24.57 4.78 -15.25
CA ARG A 227 -25.97 5.20 -15.13
C ARG A 227 -26.16 6.19 -13.97
N MET A 228 -25.62 5.88 -12.79
CA MET A 228 -25.65 6.80 -11.65
C MET A 228 -24.98 8.15 -11.97
N HIS A 229 -23.87 8.15 -12.70
CA HIS A 229 -23.19 9.40 -13.08
C HIS A 229 -24.00 10.18 -14.13
N MET A 230 -24.65 9.50 -15.07
CA MET A 230 -25.54 10.12 -16.05
C MET A 230 -26.73 10.79 -15.37
N GLU A 231 -27.38 10.10 -14.43
CA GLU A 231 -28.47 10.65 -13.61
C GLU A 231 -28.02 11.89 -12.83
N GLN A 232 -26.86 11.83 -12.17
CA GLN A 232 -26.29 12.99 -11.47
C GLN A 232 -25.99 14.18 -12.37
N LYS A 233 -25.75 13.95 -13.67
CA LYS A 233 -25.51 14.98 -14.68
C LYS A 233 -26.77 15.42 -15.44
N GLY A 234 -27.95 14.86 -15.12
CA GLY A 234 -29.20 15.16 -15.82
C GLY A 234 -29.25 14.61 -17.25
N MET A 235 -28.47 13.57 -17.56
CA MET A 235 -28.48 12.89 -18.85
C MET A 235 -29.54 11.77 -18.85
N ASP A 236 -30.04 11.38 -20.03
CA ASP A 236 -30.93 10.21 -20.15
C ASP A 236 -30.18 8.90 -19.86
N ALA A 237 -30.40 8.35 -18.66
CA ALA A 237 -29.80 7.09 -18.21
C ALA A 237 -30.63 5.85 -18.58
N SER A 238 -31.78 6.00 -19.24
CA SER A 238 -32.61 4.88 -19.71
C SER A 238 -32.18 4.34 -21.08
N GLY A 239 -31.50 5.19 -21.87
CA GLY A 239 -30.96 4.86 -23.18
C GLY A 239 -29.67 4.02 -23.17
N PRO A 240 -29.06 3.81 -24.35
CA PRO A 240 -27.77 3.14 -24.47
C PRO A 240 -26.68 3.93 -23.75
N LEU A 241 -25.73 3.22 -23.13
CA LEU A 241 -24.60 3.86 -22.48
C LEU A 241 -23.75 4.60 -23.53
N PRO A 242 -23.15 5.76 -23.17
CA PRO A 242 -22.22 6.46 -24.04
C PRO A 242 -21.09 5.56 -24.52
N ALA A 243 -20.57 5.85 -25.71
CA ALA A 243 -19.41 5.15 -26.26
C ALA A 243 -18.24 5.15 -25.25
N LYS A 244 -17.40 4.12 -25.32
CA LYS A 244 -16.20 3.96 -24.50
C LYS A 244 -15.37 5.26 -24.55
N ASP A 245 -14.89 5.70 -23.39
CA ASP A 245 -13.91 6.81 -23.18
C ASP A 245 -14.44 8.18 -22.79
N GLN A 246 -15.69 8.27 -22.30
CA GLN A 246 -16.09 9.37 -21.42
C GLN A 246 -15.74 9.00 -19.96
N GLU A 247 -15.16 9.93 -19.19
CA GLU A 247 -14.90 9.79 -17.75
C GLU A 247 -16.22 9.80 -16.94
N LEU A 248 -17.07 8.81 -17.20
CA LEU A 248 -18.34 8.52 -16.53
C LEU A 248 -18.21 7.25 -15.68
N GLY A 249 -18.96 7.22 -14.57
CA GLY A 249 -18.83 6.17 -13.54
C GLY A 249 -17.43 6.01 -12.95
N LEU A 250 -17.20 4.88 -12.28
CA LEU A 250 -15.90 4.55 -11.71
C LEU A 250 -14.95 3.99 -12.76
N CYS A 251 -13.69 4.44 -12.77
CA CYS A 251 -12.63 3.71 -13.46
C CYS A 251 -12.45 2.34 -12.81
N VAL A 252 -12.45 1.27 -13.61
CA VAL A 252 -12.21 -0.09 -13.12
C VAL A 252 -10.75 -0.47 -13.37
N SER A 253 -10.03 -0.75 -12.28
CA SER A 253 -8.68 -1.33 -12.28
C SER A 253 -8.76 -2.80 -11.93
N LEU A 254 -7.96 -3.65 -12.56
CA LEU A 254 -7.87 -5.08 -12.28
C LEU A 254 -6.52 -5.47 -11.68
N SER A 255 -6.51 -6.48 -10.83
CA SER A 255 -5.30 -7.18 -10.37
C SER A 255 -5.66 -8.66 -10.22
N ALA A 256 -5.55 -9.40 -11.32
CA ALA A 256 -6.05 -10.77 -11.44
C ALA A 256 -5.03 -11.74 -12.07
N GLY A 257 -3.73 -11.39 -12.02
CA GLY A 257 -2.64 -12.28 -12.39
C GLY A 257 -2.21 -12.26 -13.87
N GLU A 258 -1.46 -13.29 -14.26
CA GLU A 258 -0.88 -13.52 -15.59
C GLU A 258 -1.88 -14.25 -16.51
N LEU A 259 -2.21 -13.67 -17.67
CA LEU A 259 -3.20 -14.20 -18.61
C LEU A 259 -2.78 -13.95 -20.06
N PRO A 260 -3.34 -14.71 -21.03
CA PRO A 260 -3.16 -14.44 -22.44
C PRO A 260 -3.72 -13.07 -22.84
N ARG A 261 -3.10 -12.45 -23.86
CA ARG A 261 -3.45 -11.13 -24.38
C ARG A 261 -4.94 -11.00 -24.74
N GLU A 262 -5.53 -12.05 -25.27
CA GLU A 262 -6.94 -12.11 -25.69
C GLU A 262 -7.89 -11.91 -24.49
N THR A 263 -7.49 -12.42 -23.32
CA THR A 263 -8.27 -12.23 -22.09
C THR A 263 -8.20 -10.79 -21.60
N TYR A 264 -7.01 -10.18 -21.66
CA TYR A 264 -6.85 -8.76 -21.37
C TYR A 264 -7.68 -7.89 -22.32
N GLN A 265 -7.69 -8.20 -23.62
CA GLN A 265 -8.52 -7.50 -24.60
C GLN A 265 -10.01 -7.57 -24.25
N ARG A 266 -10.52 -8.76 -23.94
CA ARG A 266 -11.93 -8.94 -23.52
C ARG A 266 -12.29 -8.09 -22.31
N TRP A 267 -11.43 -8.03 -21.30
CA TRP A 267 -11.69 -7.26 -20.09
C TRP A 267 -11.56 -5.74 -20.31
N PHE A 268 -10.64 -5.32 -21.18
CA PHE A 268 -10.55 -3.93 -21.62
C PHE A 268 -11.84 -3.52 -22.35
N ASP A 269 -12.34 -4.44 -23.18
CA ASP A 269 -13.58 -4.26 -23.91
C ASP A 269 -14.83 -4.28 -23.03
N ALA A 270 -14.79 -4.98 -21.90
CA ALA A 270 -15.84 -4.90 -20.88
C ALA A 270 -15.82 -3.54 -20.14
N GLY A 271 -14.72 -2.79 -20.19
CA GLY A 271 -14.59 -1.45 -19.63
C GLY A 271 -13.51 -1.30 -18.54
N ALA A 272 -12.64 -2.29 -18.35
CA ALA A 272 -11.45 -2.11 -17.53
C ALA A 272 -10.47 -1.14 -18.21
N ARG A 273 -9.73 -0.36 -17.42
CA ARG A 273 -8.80 0.67 -17.93
C ARG A 273 -7.39 0.58 -17.35
N ARG A 274 -7.25 -0.06 -16.19
CA ARG A 274 -5.96 -0.21 -15.51
C ARG A 274 -5.73 -1.64 -15.09
N TYR A 275 -4.47 -2.04 -15.05
CA TYR A 275 -4.09 -3.37 -14.58
C TYR A 275 -2.86 -3.30 -13.68
N LEU A 276 -2.94 -3.87 -12.48
CA LEU A 276 -1.81 -3.99 -11.56
C LEU A 276 -1.28 -5.42 -11.55
N LEU A 277 -0.07 -5.59 -12.09
CA LEU A 277 0.69 -6.82 -12.14
C LEU A 277 2.11 -6.53 -11.65
N ARG A 278 2.37 -6.78 -10.37
CA ARG A 278 3.70 -6.56 -9.80
C ARG A 278 4.70 -7.55 -10.40
N ILE A 279 5.91 -7.04 -10.69
CA ILE A 279 7.06 -7.86 -11.08
C ILE A 279 7.64 -8.58 -9.87
N GLU A 280 7.37 -8.07 -8.66
CA GLU A 280 7.82 -8.58 -7.35
C GLU A 280 9.33 -8.45 -7.10
N SER A 281 10.14 -8.78 -8.11
CA SER A 281 11.53 -8.36 -8.28
C SER A 281 11.92 -8.39 -9.75
N SER A 282 12.63 -7.36 -10.21
CA SER A 282 13.23 -7.30 -11.56
C SER A 282 14.44 -8.21 -11.72
N ASN A 283 15.01 -8.75 -10.64
CA ASN A 283 16.05 -9.77 -10.70
C ASN A 283 15.41 -11.14 -11.01
N PRO A 284 15.74 -11.77 -12.17
CA PRO A 284 15.13 -13.05 -12.56
C PRO A 284 15.44 -14.21 -11.61
N GLU A 285 16.62 -14.23 -10.97
CA GLU A 285 17.00 -15.27 -10.01
C GLU A 285 16.17 -15.17 -8.74
N LEU A 286 16.03 -13.95 -8.21
CA LEU A 286 15.18 -13.70 -7.05
C LEU A 286 13.71 -13.96 -7.38
N TYR A 287 13.23 -13.55 -8.56
CA TYR A 287 11.88 -13.88 -9.03
C TYR A 287 11.62 -15.38 -9.00
N ALA A 288 12.54 -16.18 -9.55
CA ALA A 288 12.43 -17.64 -9.59
C ALA A 288 12.44 -18.27 -8.19
N ALA A 289 13.16 -17.69 -7.22
CA ALA A 289 13.15 -18.16 -5.84
C ALA A 289 11.82 -17.88 -5.10
N LEU A 290 11.03 -16.90 -5.57
CA LEU A 290 9.77 -16.49 -4.95
C LEU A 290 8.54 -17.19 -5.52
N HIS A 291 8.65 -17.72 -6.75
CA HIS A 291 7.53 -18.22 -7.53
C HIS A 291 7.66 -19.72 -7.83
N PRO A 292 6.55 -20.43 -8.07
CA PRO A 292 6.61 -21.82 -8.52
C PRO A 292 7.24 -21.91 -9.92
N SER A 293 7.78 -23.09 -10.26
CA SER A 293 8.57 -23.31 -11.48
C SER A 293 7.80 -23.14 -12.80
N ASP A 294 6.46 -23.17 -12.76
CA ASP A 294 5.59 -22.93 -13.92
C ASP A 294 5.36 -21.43 -14.18
N MET A 295 5.91 -20.55 -13.34
CA MET A 295 5.92 -19.10 -13.53
C MET A 295 7.34 -18.64 -13.84
N SER A 296 7.49 -17.72 -14.80
CA SER A 296 8.80 -17.18 -15.18
C SER A 296 8.81 -15.66 -15.19
N TRP A 297 9.97 -15.08 -14.90
CA TRP A 297 10.17 -13.63 -14.95
C TRP A 297 9.85 -13.08 -16.35
N GLN A 298 10.31 -13.76 -17.40
CA GLN A 298 10.06 -13.35 -18.78
C GLN A 298 8.57 -13.33 -19.11
N HIS A 299 7.83 -14.37 -18.69
CA HIS A 299 6.38 -14.42 -18.91
C HIS A 299 5.65 -13.26 -18.22
N ARG A 300 6.04 -12.92 -16.98
CA ARG A 300 5.50 -11.76 -16.26
C ARG A 300 5.73 -10.44 -17.01
N VAL A 301 6.93 -10.26 -17.57
CA VAL A 301 7.27 -9.08 -18.39
C VAL A 301 6.46 -9.05 -19.68
N ASP A 302 6.26 -10.20 -20.33
CA ASP A 302 5.45 -10.30 -21.55
C ASP A 302 3.97 -10.01 -21.27
N CYS A 303 3.43 -10.42 -20.13
CA CYS A 303 2.09 -10.00 -19.70
C CYS A 303 1.99 -8.47 -19.50
N LEU A 304 3.00 -7.84 -18.90
CA LEU A 304 3.05 -6.37 -18.75
C LEU A 304 3.05 -5.66 -20.11
N ARG A 305 3.80 -6.19 -21.08
CA ARG A 305 3.84 -5.68 -22.47
C ARG A 305 2.49 -5.87 -23.17
N ALA A 306 1.90 -7.06 -23.07
CA ALA A 306 0.58 -7.35 -23.64
C ALA A 306 -0.52 -6.43 -23.08
N LEU A 307 -0.50 -6.15 -21.77
CA LEU A 307 -1.41 -5.20 -21.14
C LEU A 307 -1.28 -3.79 -21.74
N ARG A 308 -0.05 -3.32 -21.93
CA ARG A 308 0.21 -2.04 -22.59
C ARG A 308 -0.30 -2.04 -24.03
N GLU A 309 -0.02 -3.08 -24.81
CA GLU A 309 -0.45 -3.19 -26.21
C GLU A 309 -1.97 -3.17 -26.37
N VAL A 310 -2.71 -3.72 -25.40
CA VAL A 310 -4.18 -3.64 -25.36
C VAL A 310 -4.67 -2.21 -25.03
N GLY A 311 -3.84 -1.38 -24.39
CA GLY A 311 -4.16 0.00 -24.03
C GLY A 311 -4.39 0.24 -22.54
N TYR A 312 -4.05 -0.72 -21.67
CA TYR A 312 -4.13 -0.51 -20.23
C TYR A 312 -3.09 0.51 -19.75
N MET A 313 -3.48 1.33 -18.77
CA MET A 313 -2.49 1.92 -17.87
C MET A 313 -1.91 0.79 -17.01
N ILE A 314 -0.63 0.51 -17.18
CA ILE A 314 0.01 -0.61 -16.51
C ILE A 314 0.55 -0.21 -15.14
N GLY A 315 0.29 -1.05 -14.15
CA GLY A 315 0.80 -0.95 -12.81
C GLY A 315 1.71 -2.12 -12.51
N THR A 316 2.85 -1.85 -11.91
CA THR A 316 3.75 -2.89 -11.41
C THR A 316 4.31 -2.47 -10.05
N GLY A 317 5.34 -3.16 -9.58
CA GLY A 317 5.97 -2.89 -8.30
C GLY A 317 6.63 -4.13 -7.72
N ILE A 318 7.14 -3.98 -6.52
CA ILE A 318 7.99 -4.97 -5.85
C ILE A 318 7.61 -5.13 -4.37
N MET A 319 8.13 -6.18 -3.77
CA MET A 319 8.32 -6.26 -2.33
C MET A 319 9.73 -5.79 -1.99
N VAL A 320 9.86 -5.02 -0.90
CA VAL A 320 11.12 -4.49 -0.40
C VAL A 320 11.51 -5.26 0.86
N GLY A 321 12.73 -5.80 0.90
CA GLY A 321 13.20 -6.56 2.07
C GLY A 321 12.97 -8.06 1.99
N LEU A 322 12.86 -8.61 0.77
CA LEU A 322 12.78 -10.06 0.62
C LEU A 322 14.08 -10.73 1.08
N PRO A 323 14.02 -11.95 1.64
CA PRO A 323 15.20 -12.72 1.99
C PRO A 323 16.20 -12.82 0.83
N GLY A 324 17.42 -12.32 1.04
CA GLY A 324 18.48 -12.32 0.02
C GLY A 324 18.39 -11.22 -1.04
N GLN A 325 17.42 -10.30 -0.97
CA GLN A 325 17.36 -9.12 -1.83
C GLN A 325 18.41 -8.08 -1.40
N THR A 326 19.09 -7.48 -2.37
CA THR A 326 20.14 -6.49 -2.12
C THR A 326 19.76 -5.10 -2.59
N LEU A 327 20.50 -4.08 -2.14
CA LEU A 327 20.29 -2.69 -2.58
C LEU A 327 20.48 -2.54 -4.10
N ARG A 328 21.30 -3.41 -4.73
CA ARG A 328 21.49 -3.39 -6.19
C ARG A 328 20.29 -3.97 -6.93
N ASP A 329 19.63 -4.98 -6.36
CA ASP A 329 18.36 -5.48 -6.90
C ASP A 329 17.29 -4.39 -6.85
N LEU A 330 17.17 -3.70 -5.71
CA LEU A 330 16.27 -2.57 -5.54
C LEU A 330 16.58 -1.41 -6.49
N ALA A 331 17.86 -1.12 -6.73
CA ALA A 331 18.25 -0.15 -7.75
C ALA A 331 17.79 -0.61 -9.14
N GLY A 332 18.02 -1.87 -9.50
CA GLY A 332 17.51 -2.48 -10.74
C GLY A 332 15.99 -2.38 -10.88
N ASP A 333 15.25 -2.50 -9.78
CA ASP A 333 13.79 -2.39 -9.77
C ASP A 333 13.31 -0.99 -10.19
N ILE A 334 13.97 0.08 -9.73
CA ILE A 334 13.66 1.47 -10.16
C ILE A 334 13.86 1.63 -11.67
N LEU A 335 14.96 1.08 -12.18
CA LEU A 335 15.32 1.13 -13.60
C LEU A 335 14.31 0.34 -14.44
N PHE A 336 13.94 -0.86 -13.98
CA PHE A 336 12.91 -1.68 -14.59
C PHE A 336 11.58 -0.91 -14.70
N PHE A 337 11.15 -0.19 -13.65
CA PHE A 337 9.91 0.60 -13.72
C PHE A 337 9.95 1.64 -14.84
N ARG A 338 11.09 2.30 -15.03
CA ARG A 338 11.28 3.30 -16.09
C ARG A 338 11.26 2.64 -17.46
N GLU A 339 12.03 1.57 -17.64
CA GLU A 339 12.17 0.85 -18.91
C GLU A 339 10.88 0.17 -19.35
N ILE A 340 10.18 -0.49 -18.41
CA ILE A 340 8.86 -1.06 -18.68
C ILE A 340 7.80 0.04 -18.78
N GLY A 341 8.13 1.33 -18.60
CA GLY A 341 7.23 2.50 -18.66
C GLY A 341 5.99 2.37 -17.77
N ALA A 342 6.20 2.02 -16.50
CA ALA A 342 5.14 1.83 -15.53
C ALA A 342 4.33 3.12 -15.31
N ASN A 343 3.00 3.03 -15.35
CA ASN A 343 2.11 4.16 -15.06
C ASN A 343 1.74 4.24 -13.58
N MET A 344 1.74 3.09 -12.92
CA MET A 344 1.45 2.96 -11.50
C MET A 344 2.50 2.08 -10.83
N ILE A 345 2.96 2.48 -9.66
CA ILE A 345 3.97 1.77 -8.88
C ILE A 345 3.42 1.48 -7.49
N GLY A 346 3.40 0.20 -7.13
CA GLY A 346 3.04 -0.25 -5.79
C GLY A 346 4.20 -0.97 -5.12
N MET A 347 4.81 -0.34 -4.11
CA MET A 347 5.89 -0.93 -3.33
C MET A 347 5.45 -1.09 -1.88
N GLY A 348 5.82 -2.20 -1.27
CA GLY A 348 5.57 -2.45 0.14
C GLY A 348 6.70 -3.25 0.76
N PRO A 349 6.94 -3.10 2.07
CA PRO A 349 7.86 -3.98 2.77
C PRO A 349 7.34 -5.42 2.69
N TYR A 350 8.26 -6.39 2.57
CA TYR A 350 7.92 -7.78 2.78
C TYR A 350 7.56 -7.98 4.26
N ILE A 351 6.37 -8.53 4.49
CA ILE A 351 5.88 -8.92 5.80
C ILE A 351 5.63 -10.42 5.71
N THR A 352 6.13 -11.16 6.69
CA THR A 352 6.03 -12.61 6.74
C THR A 352 4.59 -13.07 6.83
N GLU A 353 4.33 -14.24 6.26
CA GLU A 353 3.12 -15.03 6.54
C GLU A 353 3.56 -16.42 7.00
N ALA A 354 3.14 -16.82 8.20
CA ALA A 354 3.39 -18.17 8.70
C ALA A 354 2.90 -19.25 7.72
N GLY A 355 3.67 -20.33 7.59
CA GLY A 355 3.35 -21.42 6.65
C GLY A 355 3.77 -21.17 5.20
N THR A 356 4.52 -20.10 4.94
CA THR A 356 5.06 -19.79 3.61
C THR A 356 6.58 -20.05 3.52
N PRO A 357 7.09 -20.63 2.41
CA PRO A 357 8.52 -20.93 2.25
C PRO A 357 9.43 -19.72 2.42
N VAL A 358 8.97 -18.54 2.02
CA VAL A 358 9.73 -17.29 2.16
C VAL A 358 9.75 -16.81 3.61
N ALA A 359 8.70 -17.08 4.40
CA ALA A 359 8.76 -16.84 5.85
C ALA A 359 9.78 -17.77 6.52
N ASP A 360 9.85 -19.04 6.12
CA ASP A 360 10.89 -19.96 6.63
C ASP A 360 12.31 -19.50 6.23
N MET A 361 12.47 -18.94 5.02
CA MET A 361 13.73 -18.32 4.59
C MET A 361 14.07 -17.10 5.43
N TRP A 362 13.09 -16.23 5.69
CA TRP A 362 13.26 -15.06 6.54
C TRP A 362 13.71 -15.46 7.95
N GLU A 363 13.05 -16.45 8.56
CA GLU A 363 13.37 -16.92 9.90
C GLU A 363 14.81 -17.47 9.99
N ARG A 364 15.26 -18.20 8.96
CA ARG A 364 16.65 -18.71 8.92
C ARG A 364 17.69 -17.60 8.85
N LEU A 365 17.42 -16.53 8.11
CA LEU A 365 18.36 -15.43 7.90
C LEU A 365 18.31 -14.38 9.01
N TYR A 366 17.12 -14.07 9.50
CA TYR A 366 16.84 -12.90 10.34
C TYR A 366 16.11 -13.24 11.65
N GLY A 367 15.80 -14.52 11.94
CA GLY A 367 15.07 -14.91 13.16
C GLY A 367 15.80 -14.61 14.48
N LYS A 368 17.10 -14.27 14.41
CA LYS A 368 17.89 -13.77 15.55
C LYS A 368 17.82 -12.25 15.73
N GLU A 369 17.29 -11.53 14.75
CA GLU A 369 17.11 -10.09 14.83
C GLU A 369 15.83 -9.73 15.58
N ASP A 370 15.80 -8.56 16.21
CA ASP A 370 14.54 -8.01 16.72
C ASP A 370 13.59 -7.72 15.54
N LYS A 371 12.43 -8.40 15.52
CA LYS A 371 11.44 -8.29 14.43
C LYS A 371 10.95 -6.86 14.24
N LYS A 372 10.80 -6.08 15.32
CA LYS A 372 10.31 -4.69 15.24
C LYS A 372 11.36 -3.78 14.61
N GLU A 373 12.63 -3.91 15.01
CA GLU A 373 13.74 -3.17 14.41
C GLU A 373 13.96 -3.57 12.95
N HIS A 374 13.84 -4.86 12.61
CA HIS A 374 13.88 -5.32 11.23
C HIS A 374 12.78 -4.67 10.39
N MET A 375 11.53 -4.73 10.86
CA MET A 375 10.40 -4.13 10.16
C MET A 375 10.54 -2.61 10.02
N LYS A 376 11.10 -1.93 11.03
CA LYS A 376 11.44 -0.51 10.94
C LYS A 376 12.48 -0.24 9.84
N ARG A 377 13.53 -1.06 9.71
CA ARG A 377 14.49 -0.94 8.60
C ARG A 377 13.81 -1.12 7.25
N MET A 378 12.91 -2.10 7.12
CA MET A 378 12.17 -2.36 5.88
C MET A 378 11.21 -1.21 5.54
N PHE A 379 10.56 -0.62 6.54
CA PHE A 379 9.76 0.60 6.39
C PHE A 379 10.61 1.76 5.85
N ASP A 380 11.74 2.05 6.50
CA ASP A 380 12.63 3.14 6.11
C ASP A 380 13.15 2.93 4.67
N LEU A 381 13.60 1.71 4.35
CA LEU A 381 14.05 1.34 3.00
C LEU A 381 12.94 1.46 1.95
N THR A 382 11.72 1.01 2.25
CA THR A 382 10.58 1.14 1.33
C THR A 382 10.24 2.60 1.05
N THR A 383 10.31 3.47 2.05
CA THR A 383 10.03 4.90 1.83
C THR A 383 11.12 5.61 1.02
N ARG A 384 12.40 5.18 1.12
CA ARG A 384 13.46 5.61 0.21
C ARG A 384 13.18 5.17 -1.22
N MET A 385 12.69 3.94 -1.41
CA MET A 385 12.27 3.44 -2.73
C MET A 385 11.12 4.25 -3.32
N ASN A 386 10.12 4.65 -2.53
CA ASN A 386 9.06 5.57 -2.98
C ASN A 386 9.64 6.89 -3.50
N SER A 387 10.62 7.46 -2.78
CA SER A 387 11.27 8.70 -3.17
C SER A 387 12.11 8.55 -4.43
N LEU A 388 12.90 7.48 -4.56
CA LEU A 388 13.69 7.18 -5.75
C LEU A 388 12.81 6.93 -6.98
N ALA A 389 11.69 6.23 -6.82
CA ALA A 389 10.72 6.05 -7.90
C ALA A 389 10.12 7.40 -8.34
N ARG A 390 9.76 8.28 -7.40
CA ARG A 390 9.27 9.64 -7.74
C ARG A 390 10.33 10.46 -8.47
N ILE A 391 11.56 10.44 -7.99
CA ILE A 391 12.68 11.20 -8.58
C ILE A 391 12.98 10.73 -10.00
N THR A 392 12.91 9.42 -10.23
CA THR A 392 13.30 8.80 -11.50
C THR A 392 12.17 8.79 -12.53
N LEU A 393 10.92 8.57 -12.09
CA LEU A 393 9.77 8.43 -12.99
C LEU A 393 8.88 9.68 -13.04
N GLY A 394 9.15 10.68 -12.21
CA GLY A 394 8.52 11.99 -12.29
C GLY A 394 7.03 12.00 -11.98
N ASN A 395 6.18 11.73 -12.97
CA ASN A 395 4.73 11.89 -12.95
C ASN A 395 3.94 10.57 -13.02
N ALA A 396 4.55 9.45 -12.58
CA ALA A 396 3.83 8.19 -12.35
C ALA A 396 2.97 8.24 -11.06
N ASN A 397 1.91 7.43 -11.00
CA ASN A 397 1.13 7.25 -9.77
C ASN A 397 1.84 6.27 -8.82
N ILE A 398 2.13 6.68 -7.59
CA ILE A 398 2.84 5.85 -6.58
C ILE A 398 1.93 5.67 -5.36
N SER A 399 1.65 4.43 -4.99
CA SER A 399 0.75 4.13 -3.87
C SER A 399 1.46 4.13 -2.52
N ALA A 400 0.89 4.81 -1.53
CA ALA A 400 1.18 4.61 -0.11
C ALA A 400 0.46 3.34 0.36
N THR A 401 1.17 2.21 0.38
CA THR A 401 0.57 0.87 0.56
C THR A 401 0.15 0.58 2.00
N THR A 402 -0.84 -0.31 2.15
CA THR A 402 -1.33 -0.76 3.47
C THR A 402 -0.25 -1.51 4.27
N ALA A 403 0.72 -2.15 3.61
CA ALA A 403 1.85 -2.82 4.26
C ALA A 403 2.70 -1.85 5.09
N LEU A 404 2.84 -0.59 4.64
CA LEU A 404 3.53 0.45 5.45
C LEU A 404 2.74 0.77 6.73
N GLN A 405 1.40 0.76 6.65
CA GLN A 405 0.54 0.97 7.82
C GLN A 405 0.60 -0.18 8.83
N ALA A 406 0.82 -1.40 8.33
CA ALA A 406 0.97 -2.57 9.18
C ALA A 406 2.21 -2.50 10.08
N ILE A 407 3.27 -1.81 9.62
CA ILE A 407 4.50 -1.60 10.37
C ILE A 407 4.42 -0.35 11.25
N ASP A 408 3.98 0.78 10.67
CA ASP A 408 3.83 2.05 11.37
C ASP A 408 2.39 2.57 11.20
N PRO A 409 1.65 2.89 12.27
CA PRO A 409 0.29 3.39 12.16
C PRO A 409 0.14 4.60 11.24
N MET A 410 1.15 5.47 11.11
CA MET A 410 1.25 6.66 10.24
C MET A 410 2.01 6.39 8.92
N GLY A 411 2.28 5.13 8.60
CA GLY A 411 3.15 4.75 7.49
C GLY A 411 2.68 5.24 6.11
N ARG A 412 1.36 5.36 5.92
CA ARG A 412 0.78 5.87 4.66
C ARG A 412 0.98 7.37 4.50
N GLU A 413 0.83 8.13 5.58
CA GLU A 413 1.03 9.58 5.62
C GLU A 413 2.49 9.91 5.36
N ILE A 414 3.40 9.17 6.01
CA ILE A 414 4.84 9.30 5.80
C ILE A 414 5.17 9.03 4.33
N ALA A 415 4.62 7.98 3.72
CA ALA A 415 4.84 7.68 2.31
C ALA A 415 4.32 8.76 1.37
N LEU A 416 3.17 9.37 1.67
CA LEU A 416 2.63 10.50 0.91
C LEU A 416 3.56 11.71 0.93
N ARG A 417 4.32 11.92 2.02
CA ARG A 417 5.36 12.96 2.12
C ARG A 417 6.73 12.51 1.61
N ARG A 418 6.83 11.30 1.04
CA ARG A 418 8.08 10.69 0.53
C ARG A 418 7.92 10.14 -0.89
N GLY A 419 7.06 10.77 -1.70
CA GLY A 419 6.91 10.50 -3.14
C GLY A 419 5.59 9.86 -3.56
N SER A 420 4.82 9.28 -2.63
CA SER A 420 3.51 8.68 -2.94
C SER A 420 2.42 9.74 -3.14
N ASN A 421 1.42 9.41 -3.95
CA ASN A 421 0.28 10.29 -4.25
C ASN A 421 -1.07 9.53 -4.40
N VAL A 422 -1.07 8.21 -4.14
CA VAL A 422 -2.28 7.36 -4.22
C VAL A 422 -2.48 6.63 -2.89
N LEU A 423 -3.73 6.53 -2.45
CA LEU A 423 -4.16 5.68 -1.34
C LEU A 423 -5.21 4.67 -1.80
N MET A 424 -5.16 3.47 -1.23
CA MET A 424 -6.05 2.37 -1.58
C MET A 424 -6.88 1.92 -0.36
N PRO A 425 -8.00 2.61 -0.04
CA PRO A 425 -8.86 2.18 1.06
C PRO A 425 -9.53 0.83 0.76
N ILE A 426 -9.58 -0.06 1.76
CA ILE A 426 -10.17 -1.40 1.62
C ILE A 426 -11.70 -1.28 1.68
N LEU A 427 -12.36 -1.65 0.58
CA LEU A 427 -13.81 -1.66 0.44
C LEU A 427 -14.41 -3.06 0.40
N THR A 428 -13.58 -4.11 0.41
CA THR A 428 -14.02 -5.50 0.57
C THR A 428 -15.06 -5.60 1.71
N PRO A 429 -16.20 -6.29 1.58
CA PRO A 429 -17.12 -6.45 2.70
C PRO A 429 -16.46 -7.16 3.90
N THR A 430 -16.80 -6.76 5.12
CA THR A 430 -16.15 -7.27 6.35
C THR A 430 -16.22 -8.79 6.50
N LYS A 431 -17.31 -9.42 6.04
CA LYS A 431 -17.49 -10.88 6.00
C LYS A 431 -16.45 -11.65 5.14
N TYR A 432 -15.67 -10.95 4.31
CA TYR A 432 -14.60 -11.55 3.49
C TYR A 432 -13.20 -11.08 3.89
N ARG A 433 -13.06 -9.91 4.53
CA ARG A 433 -11.76 -9.28 4.79
C ARG A 433 -10.79 -10.14 5.57
N GLU A 434 -11.29 -10.79 6.61
CA GLU A 434 -10.46 -11.65 7.46
C GLU A 434 -9.86 -12.83 6.71
N HIS A 435 -10.47 -13.24 5.59
CA HIS A 435 -10.03 -14.38 4.78
C HIS A 435 -9.07 -13.98 3.65
N TYR A 436 -8.87 -12.69 3.39
CA TYR A 436 -7.89 -12.20 2.42
C TYR A 436 -6.61 -11.75 3.13
N GLN A 437 -5.83 -12.74 3.60
CA GLN A 437 -4.54 -12.53 4.29
C GLN A 437 -3.40 -12.82 3.32
N LEU A 438 -2.75 -11.77 2.83
CA LEU A 438 -1.51 -11.92 2.06
C LEU A 438 -0.30 -12.06 2.98
N TYR A 439 -0.36 -11.44 4.16
CA TYR A 439 0.69 -11.31 5.17
C TYR A 439 0.10 -11.08 6.57
N GLU A 440 0.90 -11.32 7.60
CA GLU A 440 0.50 -11.21 9.00
C GLU A 440 0.13 -9.78 9.40
N GLY A 441 -0.91 -9.64 10.23
CA GLY A 441 -1.23 -8.35 10.84
C GLY A 441 -1.81 -7.32 9.85
N LYS A 442 -2.45 -7.78 8.77
CA LYS A 442 -3.16 -6.92 7.81
C LYS A 442 -4.09 -5.91 8.54
N PRO A 443 -3.92 -4.59 8.32
CA PRO A 443 -4.80 -3.58 8.91
C PRO A 443 -6.24 -3.61 8.37
N CYS A 444 -7.16 -2.92 9.07
CA CYS A 444 -8.54 -2.64 8.62
C CYS A 444 -9.43 -3.88 8.39
N ILE A 445 -9.19 -4.97 9.11
CA ILE A 445 -10.01 -6.18 9.06
C ILE A 445 -11.43 -5.91 9.62
N THR A 446 -11.55 -5.10 10.67
CA THR A 446 -12.79 -4.89 11.43
C THR A 446 -13.51 -3.57 11.15
N ASP A 447 -12.84 -2.59 10.55
CA ASP A 447 -13.39 -1.24 10.36
C ASP A 447 -14.50 -1.22 9.30
N THR A 448 -15.49 -0.34 9.37
CA THR A 448 -16.40 -0.13 8.23
C THR A 448 -15.76 0.75 7.15
N ALA A 449 -16.29 0.71 5.93
CA ALA A 449 -15.77 1.54 4.82
C ALA A 449 -15.91 3.06 5.11
N ASP A 450 -16.99 3.47 5.78
CA ASP A 450 -17.25 4.85 6.19
C ASP A 450 -16.26 5.35 7.27
N GLU A 451 -15.99 4.52 8.27
CA GLU A 451 -15.03 4.82 9.34
C GLU A 451 -13.61 4.98 8.79
N CYS A 452 -13.22 4.07 7.88
CA CYS A 452 -11.95 4.16 7.16
C CYS A 452 -11.81 5.49 6.41
N ARG A 453 -12.84 5.94 5.69
CA ARG A 453 -12.76 7.16 4.89
C ARG A 453 -12.66 8.43 5.74
N LYS A 454 -13.50 8.59 6.76
CA LYS A 454 -13.47 9.79 7.63
C LYS A 454 -12.14 9.91 8.37
N CYS A 455 -11.63 8.80 8.89
CA CYS A 455 -10.33 8.76 9.55
C CYS A 455 -9.19 9.09 8.56
N LEU A 456 -9.22 8.50 7.37
CA LEU A 456 -8.18 8.72 6.36
C LEU A 456 -8.17 10.16 5.83
N ASN A 457 -9.33 10.77 5.61
CA ASN A 457 -9.43 12.17 5.18
C ASN A 457 -8.81 13.12 6.23
N ALA A 458 -9.14 12.94 7.52
CA ALA A 458 -8.56 13.76 8.58
C ALA A 458 -7.03 13.63 8.63
N ARG A 459 -6.51 12.41 8.48
CA ARG A 459 -5.06 12.15 8.48
C ARG A 459 -4.33 12.73 7.26
N ILE A 460 -4.98 12.74 6.09
CA ILE A 460 -4.45 13.40 4.89
C ILE A 460 -4.39 14.92 5.09
N THR A 461 -5.42 15.53 5.68
CA THR A 461 -5.42 16.96 6.00
C THR A 461 -4.30 17.31 6.99
N MET A 462 -4.05 16.46 7.99
CA MET A 462 -2.98 16.67 8.97
C MET A 462 -1.57 16.77 8.36
N ILE A 463 -1.35 16.17 7.19
CA ILE A 463 -0.06 16.25 6.48
C ILE A 463 -0.02 17.32 5.38
N GLY A 464 -1.02 18.22 5.34
CA GLY A 464 -1.12 19.29 4.35
C GLY A 464 -1.48 18.81 2.95
N LYS A 465 -2.17 17.68 2.84
CA LYS A 465 -2.67 17.15 1.56
C LYS A 465 -4.20 17.11 1.56
N LYS A 466 -4.81 16.87 0.41
CA LYS A 466 -6.26 16.74 0.24
C LYS A 466 -6.62 15.65 -0.74
N VAL A 467 -7.75 14.99 -0.51
CA VAL A 467 -8.26 13.98 -1.45
C VAL A 467 -8.82 14.68 -2.68
N LYS A 468 -8.50 14.17 -3.87
CA LYS A 468 -9.16 14.59 -5.11
C LYS A 468 -10.36 13.68 -5.37
N ASP A 469 -11.53 14.21 -5.05
CA ASP A 469 -12.81 13.50 -5.18
C ASP A 469 -13.28 13.41 -6.64
N SER A 470 -14.03 12.36 -6.93
CA SER A 470 -14.79 12.13 -8.17
C SER A 470 -13.99 12.17 -9.48
N VAL A 471 -12.67 11.93 -9.42
CA VAL A 471 -11.82 11.80 -10.60
C VAL A 471 -11.22 10.42 -10.70
N TRP A 472 -11.02 9.93 -11.93
CA TRP A 472 -10.36 8.65 -12.15
C TRP A 472 -8.93 8.66 -11.61
N GLY A 473 -8.25 9.81 -11.64
CA GLY A 473 -6.86 9.97 -11.19
C GLY A 473 -5.87 9.26 -12.12
N ASP A 474 -6.06 9.43 -13.44
CA ASP A 474 -5.15 8.90 -14.45
C ASP A 474 -3.72 9.41 -14.19
N PRO A 475 -2.69 8.54 -14.24
CA PRO A 475 -1.32 8.97 -14.10
C PRO A 475 -0.92 9.85 -15.30
N PRO A 476 -0.40 11.08 -15.08
CA PRO A 476 -0.03 11.97 -16.17
C PRO A 476 0.98 11.36 -17.15
N ASN A 477 1.86 10.47 -16.67
CA ASN A 477 2.85 9.80 -17.49
C ASN A 477 2.26 8.84 -18.56
N PHE A 478 0.99 8.48 -18.48
CA PHE A 478 0.35 7.66 -19.51
C PHE A 478 0.16 8.43 -20.82
N ARG A 479 -0.07 9.75 -20.73
CA ARG A 479 -0.18 10.62 -21.90
C ARG A 479 1.17 11.26 -22.23
N ASN A 480 1.80 11.86 -21.22
CA ASN A 480 3.04 12.61 -21.36
C ASN A 480 4.04 12.19 -20.26
N PRO A 481 4.89 11.17 -20.51
CA PRO A 481 5.95 10.79 -19.57
C PRO A 481 6.88 11.98 -19.27
N ALA A 482 7.21 12.20 -17.99
CA ALA A 482 8.21 13.18 -17.64
C ALA A 482 9.59 12.78 -18.18
N VAL A 483 10.31 13.74 -18.76
CA VAL A 483 11.69 13.55 -19.21
C VAL A 483 12.62 14.00 -18.11
N GLY A 484 13.46 13.07 -17.62
CA GLY A 484 14.47 13.38 -16.62
C GLY A 484 15.70 14.06 -17.21
N VAL A 485 16.32 14.94 -16.44
CA VAL A 485 17.64 15.50 -16.79
C VAL A 485 18.69 14.41 -16.61
N THR A 486 19.59 14.28 -17.59
CA THR A 486 20.69 13.33 -17.56
C THR A 486 21.64 13.65 -16.41
N VAL A 487 21.93 12.64 -15.61
CA VAL A 487 22.90 12.76 -14.51
C VAL A 487 24.22 12.14 -14.98
N PRO A 488 25.36 12.88 -14.97
CA PRO A 488 26.65 12.35 -15.38
C PRO A 488 27.00 11.07 -14.62
N HIS A 489 27.44 10.05 -15.36
CA HIS A 489 27.94 8.83 -14.74
C HIS A 489 29.30 9.11 -14.11
N SER A 490 29.42 8.96 -12.79
CA SER A 490 30.70 9.13 -12.09
C SER A 490 31.50 7.83 -12.20
N THR A 491 32.58 7.83 -12.99
CA THR A 491 33.49 6.68 -13.16
C THR A 491 34.30 6.32 -11.91
N THR A 492 34.14 7.04 -10.80
CA THR A 492 34.86 6.81 -9.54
C THR A 492 34.28 5.71 -8.64
N THR A 493 33.13 5.13 -8.98
CA THR A 493 32.68 3.87 -8.35
C THR A 493 33.24 2.70 -9.15
N SER A 494 34.29 2.05 -8.64
CA SER A 494 34.83 0.83 -9.24
C SER A 494 33.69 -0.14 -9.53
N ALA A 495 33.60 -0.61 -10.77
CA ALA A 495 32.71 -1.70 -11.14
C ALA A 495 32.96 -2.87 -10.18
N ILE A 496 32.05 -3.07 -9.22
CA ILE A 496 32.02 -4.29 -8.42
C ILE A 496 31.58 -5.38 -9.40
N PRO A 497 32.37 -6.44 -9.63
CA PRO A 497 32.01 -7.49 -10.56
C PRO A 497 30.61 -8.01 -10.22
N SER A 498 29.82 -8.37 -11.23
CA SER A 498 28.61 -9.16 -10.99
C SER A 498 29.08 -10.44 -10.32
N ALA A 499 28.95 -10.52 -8.99
CA ALA A 499 29.10 -11.77 -8.30
C ALA A 499 28.04 -12.69 -8.92
N THR A 500 28.47 -13.72 -9.63
CA THR A 500 27.66 -14.89 -9.94
C THR A 500 27.21 -15.42 -8.59
N ARG A 501 26.02 -14.99 -8.15
CA ARG A 501 25.47 -15.37 -6.85
C ARG A 501 24.82 -16.72 -7.05
N ASN A 502 25.45 -17.75 -6.51
CA ASN A 502 24.88 -19.09 -6.49
C ASN A 502 23.63 -19.11 -5.59
N TYR A 503 22.47 -18.77 -6.14
CA TYR A 503 21.18 -19.22 -5.59
C TYR A 503 20.98 -20.73 -5.80
N SER A 504 21.84 -21.37 -6.62
CA SER A 504 21.84 -22.80 -6.95
C SER A 504 22.03 -23.73 -5.75
N SER A 505 22.62 -23.27 -4.63
CA SER A 505 22.74 -24.08 -3.40
C SER A 505 21.45 -24.14 -2.57
N TRP A 506 20.42 -23.36 -2.93
CA TRP A 506 19.14 -23.29 -2.21
C TRP A 506 18.02 -24.09 -2.89
N ALA A 507 18.31 -24.73 -4.03
CA ALA A 507 17.47 -25.75 -4.61
C ALA A 507 17.65 -27.10 -3.86
N LEU A 508 17.13 -27.20 -2.64
CA LEU A 508 16.85 -28.50 -2.02
C LEU A 508 15.42 -28.95 -2.40
N PRO A 509 15.17 -30.27 -2.49
CA PRO A 509 14.40 -30.85 -3.57
C PRO A 509 12.89 -30.78 -3.33
N ALA A 510 12.26 -29.66 -3.65
CA ALA A 510 10.80 -29.62 -3.84
C ALA A 510 10.32 -30.40 -5.09
N ALA A 511 11.26 -30.92 -5.91
CA ALA A 511 10.96 -31.51 -7.21
C ALA A 511 11.22 -33.04 -7.35
N ARG A 512 11.54 -33.79 -6.27
CA ARG A 512 11.84 -35.25 -6.38
C ARG A 512 10.85 -36.23 -5.73
N HIS A 513 9.69 -35.78 -5.27
CA HIS A 513 8.60 -36.69 -4.86
C HIS A 513 7.33 -36.49 -5.69
N TYR A 514 7.46 -36.55 -7.02
CA TYR A 514 6.33 -36.86 -7.89
C TYR A 514 6.80 -37.80 -9.01
N ALA A 515 7.18 -39.02 -8.61
CA ALA A 515 7.29 -40.15 -9.52
C ALA A 515 6.33 -41.24 -9.04
N THR A 516 5.22 -41.36 -9.77
CA THR A 516 4.36 -42.55 -9.94
C THR A 516 4.46 -43.64 -8.86
N ALA A 517 3.51 -43.63 -7.92
CA ALA A 517 3.10 -44.85 -7.22
C ALA A 517 1.58 -44.97 -7.32
N ALA A 518 1.13 -46.04 -7.97
CA ALA A 518 -0.28 -46.40 -8.08
C ALA A 518 -0.90 -46.56 -6.68
N ALA A 519 -2.11 -46.04 -6.52
CA ALA A 519 -2.86 -46.07 -5.27
C ALA A 519 -3.16 -47.52 -4.84
N PRO A 520 -2.93 -47.90 -3.57
CA PRO A 520 -3.64 -49.01 -2.96
C PRO A 520 -5.00 -48.53 -2.45
N SER A 521 -6.03 -49.32 -2.73
CA SER A 521 -7.41 -49.17 -2.27
C SER A 521 -7.53 -49.00 -0.74
N PRO A 522 -8.50 -48.22 -0.22
CA PRO A 522 -8.60 -47.92 1.20
C PRO A 522 -9.26 -49.07 1.98
N SER A 523 -8.64 -49.44 3.10
CA SER A 523 -9.27 -50.22 4.19
C SER A 523 -9.73 -49.26 5.30
N PRO A 524 -10.91 -49.44 5.90
CA PRO A 524 -11.45 -48.52 6.88
C PRO A 524 -10.88 -48.84 8.27
N ARG A 525 -10.06 -47.95 8.83
CA ARG A 525 -9.84 -47.89 10.27
C ARG A 525 -10.01 -46.46 10.76
N ALA A 526 -11.01 -46.27 11.62
CA ALA A 526 -11.34 -45.03 12.28
C ALA A 526 -10.14 -44.52 13.10
N ALA A 527 -9.63 -43.33 12.75
CA ALA A 527 -8.69 -42.59 13.57
C ALA A 527 -9.47 -41.53 14.38
N LYS A 528 -9.30 -41.56 15.71
CA LYS A 528 -9.84 -40.58 16.66
C LYS A 528 -9.25 -39.19 16.39
N PRO A 529 -9.98 -38.10 16.67
CA PRO A 529 -9.49 -36.75 16.45
C PRO A 529 -8.41 -36.39 17.48
N LEU A 530 -7.25 -35.96 17.00
CA LEU A 530 -6.25 -35.27 17.80
C LEU A 530 -6.75 -33.85 18.09
N ALA A 531 -6.85 -33.52 19.37
CA ALA A 531 -7.22 -32.19 19.83
C ALA A 531 -6.19 -31.17 19.35
N ALA A 532 -6.62 -30.22 18.53
CA ALA A 532 -5.83 -29.06 18.13
C ALA A 532 -5.69 -28.12 19.34
N GLY A 533 -4.46 -28.00 19.86
CA GLY A 533 -4.10 -26.87 20.72
C GLY A 533 -4.12 -25.55 19.93
N PRO A 534 -4.35 -24.39 20.58
CA PRO A 534 -4.39 -23.13 19.88
C PRO A 534 -3.03 -22.81 19.24
N ALA A 535 -3.07 -22.40 17.97
CA ALA A 535 -1.92 -21.83 17.29
C ALA A 535 -1.33 -20.68 18.14
N LYS A 536 -0.02 -20.72 18.39
CA LYS A 536 0.68 -19.61 19.05
C LYS A 536 0.50 -18.36 18.19
N GLY A 537 -0.27 -17.40 18.72
CA GLY A 537 -0.67 -16.19 18.01
C GLY A 537 0.51 -15.28 17.70
N SER A 538 0.38 -14.50 16.62
CA SER A 538 1.33 -13.47 16.21
C SER A 538 1.48 -12.39 17.29
N ASP A 539 2.72 -12.07 17.69
CA ASP A 539 3.05 -10.97 18.62
C ASP A 539 2.86 -9.55 18.03
N VAL A 540 2.20 -9.42 16.87
CA VAL A 540 1.87 -8.12 16.26
C VAL A 540 0.53 -7.63 16.82
N PRO A 541 0.48 -6.49 17.55
CA PRO A 541 -0.77 -5.97 18.09
C PRO A 541 -1.75 -5.60 16.98
N ARG A 542 -2.93 -6.23 16.95
CA ARG A 542 -4.06 -5.78 16.13
C ARG A 542 -4.52 -4.41 16.67
N THR A 543 -4.19 -3.34 15.95
CA THR A 543 -4.49 -1.97 16.37
C THR A 543 -5.64 -1.39 15.57
N ASN A 544 -6.73 -1.02 16.25
CA ASN A 544 -7.74 -0.14 15.68
C ASN A 544 -7.20 1.29 15.73
N ILE A 545 -7.09 1.96 14.57
CA ILE A 545 -6.45 3.28 14.48
C ILE A 545 -7.54 4.34 14.37
N GLY A 546 -7.72 5.13 15.43
CA GLY A 546 -8.56 6.33 15.40
C GLY A 546 -7.88 7.53 14.76
N VAL A 547 -8.60 8.66 14.68
CA VAL A 547 -8.12 9.95 14.13
C VAL A 547 -6.81 10.43 14.78
N PHE A 548 -6.53 10.04 16.03
CA PHE A 548 -5.34 10.45 16.79
C PHE A 548 -4.33 9.31 17.06
N GLY A 549 -4.35 8.24 16.27
CA GLY A 549 -3.56 7.03 16.56
C GLY A 549 -4.30 6.03 17.44
N CYS A 550 -3.63 4.89 17.73
CA CYS A 550 -4.21 3.66 18.31
C CYS A 550 -5.30 3.90 19.37
N MET A 551 -6.51 3.41 19.10
CA MET A 551 -7.44 3.06 20.17
C MET A 551 -7.15 1.59 20.52
N ASN A 552 -6.67 1.35 21.74
CA ASN A 552 -6.55 -0.02 22.24
C ASN A 552 -7.93 -0.68 22.18
N ALA A 553 -8.09 -1.68 21.32
CA ALA A 553 -9.18 -2.61 21.43
C ALA A 553 -9.01 -3.31 22.78
N GLY A 554 -9.91 -3.03 23.73
CA GLY A 554 -9.94 -3.73 25.00
C GLY A 554 -9.95 -5.23 24.75
N LYS A 555 -9.01 -5.94 25.37
CA LYS A 555 -9.05 -7.40 25.45
C LYS A 555 -10.43 -7.80 25.95
N ARG A 556 -11.14 -8.65 25.20
CA ARG A 556 -12.23 -9.44 25.77
C ARG A 556 -11.64 -10.58 26.58
#